data_AF-E8Z707-F1
#
_entry.id   AF-E8Z707-F1
#
_cell.length_a   1.000
_cell.length_b   1.000
_cell.length_c   1.000
_cell.angle_alpha   90.00
_cell.angle_beta   90.00
_cell.angle_gamma   90.00
#
_symmetry.space_group_name_H-M   'P 1'
#
loop_
_entity.id
_entity.type
_entity.pdbx_description
1 polymer ?
#
loop_
_entity_poly.entity_id
_entity_poly.type
_entity_poly.pdbx_seq_one_letter_code
_entity_poly.pdbx_strand_id
1 'polypeptide(L)'
;EQNMIMHGFTALTDCQPLLNLLGSDKPACQQLVRGLHGQLVLFFLAFVDACHAYVRHQEREIVEVQTLDPSLPAMDRPPIAGLDEVVRLDWSGLFCLALVRIGRHLEVKAISKVWAVARDLFVGGDSASDLQPNAAVIKATTTYAAITRKATRNAAQAAITHYVLQGGQRLAHFFRNSIHSKNWMTLREPRTPRLAMEMVLKEVHAFDAQLARILGDPRKPRVERRVLSRVKNSLELEMERLLAKKQPVFAAVPFNRNGSVLGILRIAYKALCEYVREETFGKYGLQQIQVDCAFLADVTRDFVDTEDAAALDSLLDEAVTSASRRCVDPVLMEAVIVETLCEEKKKGFKFE
;
A
#
# COMPACT_ATOMS: atom_id res chain seq x y z
N GLU A 1 11.11 15.07 -9.36
CA GLU A 1 11.60 14.73 -8.00
C GLU A 1 13.09 15.04 -7.80
N GLN A 2 14.02 14.37 -8.48
CA GLN A 2 15.46 14.59 -8.30
C GLN A 2 15.86 16.06 -8.47
N ASN A 3 15.34 16.74 -9.50
CA ASN A 3 15.57 18.18 -9.71
C ASN A 3 15.01 19.03 -8.56
N MET A 4 13.83 18.69 -8.02
CA MET A 4 13.23 19.43 -6.89
C MET A 4 14.12 19.34 -5.65
N ILE A 5 14.65 18.15 -5.36
CA ILE A 5 15.60 17.94 -4.27
C ILE A 5 16.90 18.70 -4.53
N MET A 6 17.44 18.66 -5.75
CA MET A 6 18.64 19.39 -6.15
C MET A 6 18.49 20.91 -6.02
N HIS A 7 17.37 21.48 -6.47
CA HIS A 7 17.08 22.89 -6.30
C HIS A 7 16.92 23.28 -4.83
N GLY A 8 16.30 22.42 -4.02
CA GLY A 8 16.24 22.61 -2.56
C GLY A 8 17.63 22.65 -1.91
N PHE A 9 18.55 21.78 -2.33
CA PHE A 9 19.94 21.84 -1.87
C PHE A 9 20.64 23.12 -2.32
N THR A 10 20.52 23.47 -3.59
CA THR A 10 21.17 24.66 -4.16
C THR A 10 20.69 25.92 -3.45
N ALA A 11 19.38 26.07 -3.23
CA ALA A 11 18.80 27.19 -2.50
C ALA A 11 19.28 27.29 -1.05
N LEU A 12 19.47 26.16 -0.35
CA LEU A 12 20.05 26.15 1.00
C LEU A 12 21.53 26.57 0.99
N THR A 13 22.31 26.07 0.02
CA THR A 13 23.73 26.42 -0.13
C THR A 13 23.93 27.89 -0.50
N ASP A 14 23.07 28.46 -1.35
CA ASP A 14 23.11 29.86 -1.75
C ASP A 14 22.84 30.84 -0.60
N CYS A 15 22.26 30.38 0.51
CA CYS A 15 22.09 31.17 1.73
C CYS A 15 23.39 31.31 2.54
N GLN A 16 24.44 30.51 2.27
CA GLN A 16 25.68 30.52 3.06
C GLN A 16 26.38 31.89 3.13
N PRO A 17 26.51 32.67 2.03
CA PRO A 17 27.13 34.00 2.08
C PRO A 17 26.34 34.97 2.97
N LEU A 18 25.00 34.89 2.97
CA LEU A 18 24.15 35.74 3.81
C LEU A 18 24.28 35.39 5.29
N LEU A 19 24.37 34.10 5.63
CA LEU A 19 24.58 33.63 7.00
C LEU A 19 25.95 34.07 7.53
N ASN A 20 26.99 34.03 6.69
CA ASN A 20 28.32 34.52 7.04
C ASN A 20 28.31 36.04 7.31
N LEU A 21 27.59 36.83 6.51
CA LEU A 21 27.45 38.28 6.70
C LEU A 21 26.69 38.64 7.99
N LEU A 22 25.68 37.85 8.35
CA LEU A 22 24.88 38.04 9.57
C LEU A 22 25.54 37.51 10.84
N GLY A 23 26.70 36.84 10.74
CA GLY A 23 27.44 36.29 11.88
C GLY A 23 27.82 37.33 12.93
N SER A 24 27.86 38.61 12.56
CA SER A 24 28.10 39.73 13.49
C SER A 24 26.91 40.06 14.40
N ASP A 25 25.68 39.74 13.99
CA ASP A 25 24.44 40.01 14.75
C ASP A 25 23.76 38.69 15.16
N LYS A 26 24.16 38.18 16.33
CA LYS A 26 23.70 36.89 16.88
C LYS A 26 22.17 36.74 16.92
N PRO A 27 21.35 37.70 17.41
CA PRO A 27 19.90 37.55 17.41
C PRO A 27 19.28 37.52 16.01
N ALA A 28 19.72 38.38 15.08
CA ALA A 28 19.20 38.38 13.71
C ALA A 28 19.52 37.07 12.97
N CYS A 29 20.75 36.55 13.14
CA CYS A 29 21.16 35.27 12.61
C CYS A 29 20.31 34.12 13.19
N GLN A 30 20.06 34.09 14.50
CA GLN A 30 19.20 33.09 15.12
C GLN A 30 17.75 33.14 14.62
N GLN A 31 17.21 34.33 14.37
CA GLN A 31 15.86 34.50 13.82
C GLN A 31 15.77 34.01 12.37
N LEU A 32 16.77 34.32 11.54
CA LEU A 32 16.85 33.83 10.16
C LEU A 32 16.94 32.30 10.11
N VAL A 33 17.80 31.69 10.92
CA VAL A 33 17.94 30.23 11.00
C VAL A 33 16.62 29.56 11.41
N ARG A 34 15.91 30.13 12.39
CA ARG A 34 14.56 29.65 12.77
C ARG A 34 13.56 29.76 11.62
N GLY A 35 13.58 30.86 10.87
CA GLY A 35 12.74 31.07 9.69
C GLY A 35 13.01 30.03 8.59
N LEU A 36 14.29 29.79 8.28
CA LEU A 36 14.71 28.79 7.28
C LEU A 36 14.32 27.37 7.69
N HIS A 37 14.51 27.01 8.97
CA HIS A 37 13.99 25.75 9.52
C HIS A 37 12.48 25.63 9.35
N GLY A 38 11.74 26.69 9.65
CA GLY A 38 10.28 26.73 9.49
C GLY A 38 9.84 26.47 8.04
N GLN A 39 10.47 27.12 7.07
CA GLN A 39 10.15 26.92 5.64
C GLN A 39 10.47 25.51 5.17
N LEU A 40 11.58 24.93 5.63
CA LEU A 40 11.94 23.56 5.30
C LEU A 40 10.94 22.54 5.88
N VAL A 41 10.47 22.77 7.11
CA VAL A 41 9.41 21.97 7.72
C VAL A 41 8.11 22.09 6.93
N LEU A 42 7.70 23.32 6.58
CA LEU A 42 6.49 23.58 5.80
C LEU A 42 6.52 22.89 4.43
N PHE A 43 7.68 22.85 3.76
CA PHE A 43 7.84 22.13 2.49
C PHE A 43 7.49 20.63 2.61
N PHE A 44 8.05 19.93 3.60
CA PHE A 44 7.73 18.51 3.81
C PHE A 44 6.29 18.31 4.28
N LEU A 45 5.78 19.21 5.11
CA LEU A 45 4.40 19.18 5.56
C LEU A 45 3.41 19.45 4.42
N ALA A 46 3.79 20.22 3.40
CA ALA A 46 2.94 20.43 2.22
C ALA A 46 2.78 19.14 1.40
N PHE A 47 3.85 18.36 1.26
CA PHE A 47 3.76 17.03 0.66
C PHE A 47 2.87 16.08 1.48
N VAL A 48 3.00 16.12 2.81
CA VAL A 48 2.15 15.34 3.73
C VAL A 48 0.67 15.71 3.55
N ASP A 49 0.36 16.99 3.39
CA ASP A 49 -1.01 17.44 3.11
C ASP A 49 -1.53 16.96 1.77
N ALA A 50 -0.70 16.98 0.72
CA ALA A 50 -1.11 16.45 -0.58
C ALA A 50 -1.45 14.94 -0.49
N CYS A 51 -0.66 14.17 0.25
CA CYS A 51 -0.95 12.76 0.53
C CYS A 51 -2.26 12.58 1.32
N HIS A 52 -2.47 13.37 2.36
CA HIS A 52 -3.69 13.29 3.16
C HIS A 52 -4.91 13.78 2.39
N ALA A 53 -4.79 14.81 1.56
CA ALA A 53 -5.85 15.28 0.67
C ALA A 53 -6.33 14.17 -0.27
N TYR A 54 -5.39 13.43 -0.87
CA TYR A 54 -5.71 12.25 -1.68
C TYR A 54 -6.44 11.17 -0.86
N VAL A 55 -5.89 10.78 0.30
CA VAL A 55 -6.47 9.71 1.14
C VAL A 55 -7.82 10.11 1.75
N ARG A 56 -8.02 11.41 2.01
CA ARG A 56 -9.17 11.98 2.72
C ARG A 56 -10.21 12.62 1.81
N HIS A 57 -10.33 12.13 0.59
CA HIS A 57 -11.59 12.26 -0.15
C HIS A 57 -12.82 11.65 0.56
N GLN A 58 -12.67 11.09 1.78
CA GLN A 58 -13.78 10.69 2.64
C GLN A 58 -13.83 11.26 4.08
N GLU A 59 -12.82 11.92 4.67
CA GLU A 59 -12.99 12.74 5.92
C GLU A 59 -11.67 13.43 6.38
N ARG A 60 -11.70 14.75 6.63
CA ARG A 60 -10.55 15.58 7.08
C ARG A 60 -10.29 15.44 8.59
N GLU A 61 -9.30 14.64 8.99
CA GLU A 61 -8.83 14.67 10.39
C GLU A 61 -7.46 15.39 10.49
N ILE A 62 -7.44 16.72 10.43
CA ILE A 62 -6.22 17.55 10.41
C ILE A 62 -5.14 16.98 11.34
N VAL A 63 -3.99 16.56 10.78
CA VAL A 63 -2.87 16.08 11.60
C VAL A 63 -2.23 17.32 12.21
N GLU A 64 -2.72 17.70 13.39
CA GLU A 64 -2.14 18.78 14.17
C GLU A 64 -0.74 18.32 14.62
N VAL A 65 0.29 19.00 14.11
CA VAL A 65 1.70 18.73 14.45
C VAL A 65 1.93 18.76 15.97
N GLN A 66 1.09 19.49 16.72
CA GLN A 66 1.05 19.56 18.19
C GLN A 66 0.66 18.25 18.88
N THR A 67 -0.11 17.38 18.24
CA THR A 67 -0.49 16.05 18.80
C THR A 67 0.70 15.08 18.86
N LEU A 68 1.74 15.34 18.07
CA LEU A 68 2.92 14.48 17.97
C LEU A 68 4.06 14.94 18.89
N ASP A 69 4.11 16.22 19.26
CA ASP A 69 5.02 16.79 20.27
C ASP A 69 4.51 18.17 20.76
N PRO A 70 3.99 18.29 22.01
CA PRO A 70 3.45 19.53 22.55
C PRO A 70 4.52 20.58 22.90
N SER A 71 5.82 20.26 22.78
CA SER A 71 6.92 21.21 23.05
C SER A 71 7.27 22.13 21.87
N LEU A 72 6.59 21.97 20.73
CA LEU A 72 6.83 22.75 19.52
C LEU A 72 6.04 24.08 19.54
N PRO A 73 6.63 25.18 19.04
CA PRO A 73 5.88 26.42 18.84
C PRO A 73 4.71 26.15 17.87
N ALA A 74 3.57 26.80 18.11
CA ALA A 74 2.46 26.80 17.17
C ALA A 74 2.95 27.40 15.84
N MET A 75 3.30 26.51 14.91
CA MET A 75 3.58 26.91 13.54
C MET A 75 2.21 27.17 12.92
N ASP A 76 1.83 28.45 12.81
CA ASP A 76 0.70 28.82 11.97
C ASP A 76 0.97 28.23 10.58
N ARG A 77 0.19 27.22 10.22
CA ARG A 77 0.31 26.54 8.95
C ARG A 77 -0.49 27.35 7.95
N PRO A 78 0.13 28.20 7.11
CA PRO A 78 -0.64 28.91 6.10
C PRO A 78 -1.34 27.87 5.21
N PRO A 79 -2.61 28.10 4.82
CA PRO A 79 -3.28 27.23 3.88
C PRO A 79 -2.45 27.15 2.61
N ILE A 80 -2.19 25.92 2.14
CA ILE A 80 -1.43 25.71 0.91
C ILE A 80 -2.28 26.23 -0.24
N ALA A 81 -1.85 27.34 -0.83
CA ALA A 81 -2.51 27.91 -2.00
C ALA A 81 -2.60 26.87 -3.12
N GLY A 82 -3.79 26.68 -3.69
CA GLY A 82 -4.06 25.71 -4.75
C GLY A 82 -4.32 24.26 -4.30
N LEU A 83 -4.24 23.94 -3.00
CA LEU A 83 -4.55 22.57 -2.54
C LEU A 83 -6.02 22.18 -2.81
N ASP A 84 -6.95 23.14 -2.78
CA ASP A 84 -8.35 22.89 -3.10
C ASP A 84 -8.56 22.53 -4.59
N GLU A 85 -7.73 23.04 -5.49
CA GLU A 85 -7.75 22.66 -6.92
C GLU A 85 -7.22 21.24 -7.09
N VAL A 86 -6.14 20.92 -6.38
CA VAL A 86 -5.50 19.59 -6.36
C VAL A 86 -6.47 18.53 -5.80
N VAL A 87 -7.20 18.84 -4.73
CA VAL A 87 -8.26 17.97 -4.19
C VAL A 87 -9.33 17.70 -5.24
N ARG A 88 -9.70 18.65 -6.10
CA ARG A 88 -10.80 18.45 -7.07
C ARG A 88 -10.43 17.58 -8.29
N LEU A 89 -9.18 17.12 -8.39
CA LEU A 89 -8.74 16.31 -9.51
C LEU A 89 -9.32 14.88 -9.44
N ASP A 90 -9.65 14.33 -10.61
CA ASP A 90 -9.98 12.91 -10.76
C ASP A 90 -8.71 12.07 -10.63
N TRP A 91 -8.42 11.66 -9.40
CA TRP A 91 -7.18 10.98 -9.13
C TRP A 91 -7.14 9.54 -9.64
N SER A 92 -6.05 9.19 -10.32
CA SER A 92 -5.77 7.80 -10.73
C SER A 92 -4.97 7.05 -9.65
N GLY A 93 -5.13 5.72 -9.58
CA GLY A 93 -4.31 4.88 -8.69
C GLY A 93 -2.80 5.01 -8.93
N LEU A 94 -2.38 5.32 -10.16
CA LEU A 94 -0.99 5.63 -10.51
C LEU A 94 -0.47 6.88 -9.79
N PHE A 95 -1.31 7.89 -9.65
CA PHE A 95 -0.95 9.10 -8.90
C PHE A 95 -0.70 8.79 -7.42
N CYS A 96 -1.56 7.97 -6.81
CA CYS A 96 -1.36 7.49 -5.44
C CYS A 96 -0.01 6.80 -5.28
N LEU A 97 0.30 5.86 -6.17
CA LEU A 97 1.57 5.15 -6.13
C LEU A 97 2.77 6.08 -6.37
N ALA A 98 2.61 7.13 -7.18
CA ALA A 98 3.64 8.16 -7.36
C ALA A 98 3.88 8.94 -6.05
N LEU A 99 2.82 9.32 -5.33
CA LEU A 99 2.94 9.91 -3.99
C LEU A 99 3.65 8.96 -3.02
N VAL A 100 3.30 7.68 -3.01
CA VAL A 100 3.97 6.67 -2.18
C VAL A 100 5.47 6.61 -2.49
N ARG A 101 5.84 6.57 -3.78
CA ARG A 101 7.24 6.54 -4.24
C ARG A 101 8.00 7.79 -3.78
N ILE A 102 7.42 8.97 -4.00
CA ILE A 102 8.01 10.25 -3.59
C ILE A 102 8.17 10.29 -2.08
N GLY A 103 7.11 9.97 -1.31
CA GLY A 103 7.15 9.98 0.15
C GLY A 103 8.21 9.03 0.71
N ARG A 104 8.36 7.84 0.13
CA ARG A 104 9.40 6.88 0.54
C ARG A 104 10.81 7.40 0.23
N HIS A 105 11.01 8.03 -0.91
CA HIS A 105 12.30 8.61 -1.28
C HIS A 105 12.64 9.84 -0.42
N LEU A 106 11.66 10.68 -0.12
CA LEU A 106 11.81 11.79 0.82
C LEU A 106 12.21 11.29 2.20
N GLU A 107 11.51 10.29 2.73
CA GLU A 107 11.79 9.67 4.04
C GLU A 107 13.21 9.09 4.13
N VAL A 108 13.61 8.29 3.13
CA VAL A 108 14.86 7.50 3.19
C VAL A 108 16.08 8.31 2.79
N LYS A 109 15.99 9.16 1.76
CA LYS A 109 17.17 9.84 1.19
C LYS A 109 17.14 11.35 1.33
N ALA A 110 16.00 12.01 1.13
CA ALA A 110 15.98 13.47 1.05
C ALA A 110 16.08 14.14 2.43
N ILE A 111 15.20 13.79 3.37
CA ILE A 111 15.09 14.47 4.68
C ILE A 111 16.42 14.43 5.42
N SER A 112 17.04 13.25 5.54
CA SER A 112 18.32 13.11 6.25
C SER A 112 19.43 13.96 5.61
N LYS A 113 19.50 14.04 4.28
CA LYS A 113 20.52 14.82 3.57
C LYS A 113 20.26 16.32 3.67
N VAL A 114 19.01 16.75 3.48
CA VAL A 114 18.64 18.18 3.54
C VAL A 114 18.87 18.74 4.94
N TRP A 115 18.53 17.97 5.98
CA TRP A 115 18.79 18.37 7.36
C TRP A 115 20.27 18.23 7.78
N ALA A 116 21.06 17.41 7.09
CA ALA A 116 22.52 17.40 7.28
C ALA A 116 23.16 18.67 6.71
N VAL A 117 22.81 19.05 5.47
CA VAL A 117 23.25 20.31 4.87
C VAL A 117 22.82 21.50 5.73
N ALA A 118 21.55 21.55 6.16
CA ALA A 118 21.08 22.57 7.10
C ALA A 118 21.93 22.64 8.38
N ARG A 119 22.26 21.49 8.99
CA ARG A 119 23.11 21.45 10.17
C ARG A 119 24.49 22.05 9.91
N ASP A 120 25.13 21.67 8.81
CA ASP A 120 26.49 22.15 8.48
C ASP A 120 26.50 23.65 8.18
N LEU A 121 25.46 24.16 7.50
CA LEU A 121 25.28 25.58 7.22
C LEU A 121 25.04 26.40 8.51
N PHE A 122 24.27 25.87 9.46
CA PHE A 122 23.83 26.60 10.66
C PHE A 122 24.71 26.42 11.91
N VAL A 123 25.57 25.39 11.94
CA VAL A 123 26.56 25.16 13.00
C VAL A 123 27.86 25.94 12.74
N GLY A 124 28.11 26.33 11.50
CA GLY A 124 29.28 27.09 11.07
C GLY A 124 30.33 26.18 10.44
N GLY A 125 30.72 26.49 9.21
CA GLY A 125 31.88 25.88 8.56
C GLY A 125 33.16 26.55 9.04
N ASP A 126 34.04 25.77 9.70
CA ASP A 126 35.51 25.88 9.94
C ASP A 126 36.23 27.25 10.07
N SER A 127 35.53 28.37 10.06
CA SER A 127 36.11 29.70 10.22
C SER A 127 36.23 30.02 11.71
N ALA A 128 37.31 29.50 12.28
CA ALA A 128 38.12 29.96 13.42
C ALA A 128 37.68 31.23 14.20
N SER A 129 36.46 31.28 14.72
CA SER A 129 36.09 32.22 15.78
C SER A 129 35.11 31.58 16.76
N ASP A 130 35.61 31.12 17.90
CA ASP A 130 35.01 30.96 19.25
C ASP A 130 33.47 30.90 19.45
N LEU A 131 32.75 30.35 18.49
CA LEU A 131 31.32 30.06 18.60
C LEU A 131 31.19 28.55 18.58
N GLN A 132 31.17 27.97 19.77
CA GLN A 132 30.72 26.59 19.94
C GLN A 132 29.40 26.39 19.16
N PRO A 133 29.20 25.22 18.53
CA PRO A 133 27.92 24.88 17.93
C PRO A 133 26.81 25.16 18.93
N ASN A 134 25.85 26.04 18.60
CA ASN A 134 24.76 26.30 19.51
C ASN A 134 23.97 24.99 19.71
N ALA A 135 24.15 24.34 20.86
CA ALA A 135 23.57 23.03 21.16
C ALA A 135 22.04 23.03 20.98
N ALA A 136 21.38 24.18 21.18
CA ALA A 136 19.96 24.36 20.93
C ALA A 136 19.61 24.25 19.43
N VAL A 137 20.46 24.76 18.53
CA VAL A 137 20.27 24.67 17.07
C VAL A 137 20.44 23.23 16.60
N ILE A 138 21.47 22.52 17.08
CA ILE A 138 21.66 21.09 16.75
C ILE A 138 20.47 20.25 17.22
N LYS A 139 20.00 20.49 18.45
CA LYS A 139 18.84 19.80 19.01
C LYS A 139 17.59 20.08 18.19
N ALA A 140 17.29 21.34 17.88
CA ALA A 140 16.13 21.73 17.07
C ALA A 140 16.16 21.10 15.67
N THR A 141 17.30 21.15 14.98
CA THR A 141 17.52 20.56 13.65
C THR A 141 17.22 19.06 13.65
N THR A 142 17.71 18.35 14.68
CA THR A 142 17.50 16.91 14.81
C THR A 142 16.03 16.58 15.10
N THR A 143 15.37 17.38 15.94
CA THR A 143 13.93 17.24 16.25
C THR A 143 13.07 17.47 15.01
N TYR A 144 13.28 18.55 14.25
CA TYR A 144 12.52 18.83 13.02
C TYR A 144 12.73 17.76 11.94
N ALA A 145 13.96 17.24 11.80
CA ALA A 145 14.24 16.12 10.91
C ALA A 145 13.47 14.85 11.29
N ALA A 146 13.37 14.54 12.59
CA ALA A 146 12.63 13.38 13.07
C ALA A 146 11.12 13.51 12.84
N ILE A 147 10.55 14.69 13.13
CA ILE A 147 9.12 14.98 12.95
C ILE A 147 8.73 14.89 11.48
N THR A 148 9.45 15.60 10.60
CA THR A 148 9.16 15.61 9.16
C THR A 148 9.32 14.21 8.55
N ARG A 149 10.31 13.43 8.99
CA ARG A 149 10.49 12.03 8.58
C ARG A 149 9.29 11.16 8.98
N LYS A 150 8.87 11.23 10.25
CA LYS A 150 7.74 10.45 10.77
C LYS A 150 6.44 10.83 10.05
N ALA A 151 6.16 12.12 9.88
CA ALA A 151 4.97 12.59 9.18
C ALA A 151 4.94 12.14 7.71
N THR A 152 6.06 12.28 6.99
CA THR A 152 6.19 11.84 5.58
C THR A 152 5.98 10.33 5.45
N ARG A 153 6.58 9.53 6.36
CA ARG A 153 6.40 8.08 6.40
C ARG A 153 4.93 7.70 6.60
N ASN A 154 4.27 8.31 7.58
CA ASN A 154 2.88 8.01 7.90
C ASN A 154 1.94 8.39 6.75
N ALA A 155 2.19 9.53 6.10
CA ALA A 155 1.42 9.97 4.94
C ALA A 155 1.57 9.00 3.75
N ALA A 156 2.81 8.58 3.44
CA ALA A 156 3.06 7.58 2.41
C ALA A 156 2.43 6.21 2.76
N GLN A 157 2.47 5.82 4.04
CA GLN A 157 1.85 4.59 4.54
C GLN A 157 0.32 4.62 4.40
N ALA A 158 -0.30 5.76 4.70
CA ALA A 158 -1.73 5.96 4.51
C ALA A 158 -2.10 5.86 3.02
N ALA A 159 -1.32 6.48 2.13
CA ALA A 159 -1.54 6.44 0.69
C ALA A 159 -1.49 5.02 0.11
N ILE A 160 -0.45 4.25 0.42
CA ILE A 160 -0.34 2.86 -0.08
C ILE A 160 -1.44 1.96 0.49
N THR A 161 -1.83 2.17 1.76
CA THR A 161 -2.93 1.43 2.40
C THR A 161 -4.26 1.75 1.71
N HIS A 162 -4.51 3.01 1.39
CA HIS A 162 -5.70 3.43 0.63
C HIS A 162 -5.73 2.81 -0.76
N TYR A 163 -4.61 2.81 -1.49
CA TYR A 163 -4.51 2.16 -2.80
C TYR A 163 -4.86 0.66 -2.71
N VAL A 164 -4.30 -0.06 -1.74
CA VAL A 164 -4.59 -1.48 -1.52
C VAL A 164 -6.05 -1.72 -1.17
N LEU A 165 -6.64 -0.86 -0.32
CA LEU A 165 -8.05 -0.95 0.04
C LEU A 165 -8.95 -0.77 -1.19
N GLN A 166 -8.71 0.25 -1.99
CA GLN A 166 -9.48 0.54 -3.20
C GLN A 166 -9.33 -0.58 -4.24
N GLY A 167 -8.12 -1.10 -4.42
CA GLY A 167 -7.86 -2.25 -5.30
C GLY A 167 -8.60 -3.52 -4.84
N GLY A 168 -8.53 -3.82 -3.53
CA GLY A 168 -9.24 -4.95 -2.93
C GLY A 168 -10.77 -4.83 -3.06
N GLN A 169 -11.31 -3.64 -2.83
CA GLN A 169 -12.75 -3.36 -3.01
C GLN A 169 -13.19 -3.52 -4.46
N ARG A 170 -12.38 -3.09 -5.43
CA ARG A 170 -12.67 -3.27 -6.86
C ARG A 170 -12.74 -4.76 -7.23
N LEU A 171 -11.83 -5.58 -6.73
CA LEU A 171 -11.90 -7.03 -6.93
C LEU A 171 -13.10 -7.66 -6.20
N ALA A 172 -13.37 -7.23 -4.96
CA ALA A 172 -14.54 -7.67 -4.20
C ALA A 172 -15.85 -7.38 -4.96
N HIS A 173 -15.94 -6.25 -5.67
CA HIS A 173 -17.09 -5.90 -6.48
C HIS A 173 -17.35 -6.91 -7.62
N PHE A 174 -16.29 -7.37 -8.30
CA PHE A 174 -16.42 -8.45 -9.30
C PHE A 174 -16.99 -9.73 -8.68
N PHE A 175 -16.50 -10.12 -7.49
CA PHE A 175 -17.02 -11.27 -6.78
C PHE A 175 -18.49 -11.10 -6.39
N ARG A 176 -18.85 -9.97 -5.79
CA ARG A 176 -20.22 -9.65 -5.39
C ARG A 176 -21.20 -9.80 -6.57
N ASN A 177 -20.88 -9.18 -7.70
CA ASN A 177 -21.72 -9.24 -8.89
C ASN A 177 -21.81 -10.66 -9.46
N SER A 178 -20.70 -11.40 -9.44
CA SER A 178 -20.67 -12.79 -9.93
C SER A 178 -21.41 -13.76 -9.00
N ILE A 179 -21.46 -13.49 -7.70
CA ILE A 179 -22.16 -14.31 -6.71
C ILE A 179 -23.67 -14.07 -6.77
N HIS A 180 -24.12 -12.82 -6.64
CA HIS A 180 -25.55 -12.53 -6.53
C HIS A 180 -26.33 -12.60 -7.85
N SER A 181 -25.66 -12.63 -9.00
CA SER A 181 -26.33 -12.67 -10.31
C SER A 181 -26.85 -14.07 -10.71
N LYS A 182 -26.65 -15.10 -9.88
CA LYS A 182 -26.95 -16.50 -10.25
C LYS A 182 -27.81 -17.20 -9.21
N ASN A 183 -28.67 -18.09 -9.70
CA ASN A 183 -29.35 -19.06 -8.85
C ASN A 183 -28.48 -20.32 -8.69
N TRP A 184 -27.76 -20.38 -7.57
CA TRP A 184 -26.81 -21.45 -7.21
C TRP A 184 -27.43 -22.84 -7.01
N MET A 185 -28.75 -22.93 -6.87
CA MET A 185 -29.48 -24.20 -6.72
C MET A 185 -29.71 -24.93 -8.05
N THR A 186 -29.67 -24.19 -9.17
CA THR A 186 -30.12 -24.69 -10.48
C THR A 186 -29.00 -24.79 -11.52
N LEU A 187 -27.75 -24.65 -11.07
CA LEU A 187 -26.59 -24.71 -11.96
C LEU A 187 -26.42 -26.11 -12.55
N ARG A 188 -25.85 -26.14 -13.76
CA ARG A 188 -25.39 -27.36 -14.42
C ARG A 188 -23.98 -27.68 -13.98
N GLU A 189 -23.56 -28.92 -14.19
CA GLU A 189 -22.21 -29.38 -13.90
C GLU A 189 -21.15 -28.43 -14.51
N PRO A 190 -20.19 -27.97 -13.69
CA PRO A 190 -19.21 -26.99 -14.14
C PRO A 190 -18.24 -27.62 -15.13
N ARG A 191 -18.01 -26.93 -16.25
CA ARG A 191 -17.07 -27.35 -17.31
C ARG A 191 -15.87 -26.42 -17.47
N THR A 192 -15.86 -25.30 -16.76
CA THR A 192 -14.80 -24.30 -16.86
C THR A 192 -14.92 -23.31 -15.69
N PRO A 193 -13.81 -22.69 -15.24
CA PRO A 193 -13.87 -21.52 -14.38
C PRO A 193 -14.68 -20.38 -15.02
N ARG A 194 -15.43 -19.63 -14.21
CA ARG A 194 -16.28 -18.54 -14.70
C ARG A 194 -15.45 -17.37 -15.23
N LEU A 195 -15.98 -16.66 -16.24
CA LEU A 195 -15.40 -15.44 -16.81
C LEU A 195 -15.08 -14.37 -15.77
N ALA A 196 -15.88 -14.27 -14.69
CA ALA A 196 -15.62 -13.34 -13.61
C ALA A 196 -14.24 -13.55 -12.96
N MET A 197 -13.75 -14.80 -12.88
CA MET A 197 -12.43 -15.11 -12.34
C MET A 197 -11.33 -14.60 -13.28
N GLU A 198 -11.51 -14.71 -14.60
CA GLU A 198 -10.60 -14.12 -15.58
C GLU A 198 -10.54 -12.60 -15.46
N MET A 199 -11.68 -11.94 -15.30
CA MET A 199 -11.74 -10.49 -15.12
C MET A 199 -11.00 -10.05 -13.86
N VAL A 200 -11.20 -10.76 -12.75
CA VAL A 200 -10.46 -10.55 -11.49
C VAL A 200 -8.96 -10.71 -11.72
N LEU A 201 -8.52 -11.79 -12.38
CA LEU A 201 -7.11 -12.05 -12.63
C LEU A 201 -6.46 -11.02 -13.57
N LYS A 202 -7.18 -10.55 -14.61
CA LYS A 202 -6.72 -9.45 -15.46
C LYS A 202 -6.55 -8.16 -14.67
N GLU A 203 -7.46 -7.87 -13.76
CA GLU A 203 -7.35 -6.70 -12.88
C GLU A 203 -6.18 -6.84 -11.88
N VAL A 204 -5.96 -8.03 -11.31
CA VAL A 204 -4.78 -8.33 -10.48
C VAL A 204 -3.49 -8.11 -11.26
N HIS A 205 -3.43 -8.54 -12.52
CA HIS A 205 -2.28 -8.30 -13.39
C HIS A 205 -2.06 -6.81 -13.67
N ALA A 206 -3.12 -6.04 -13.86
CA ALA A 206 -3.02 -4.60 -14.01
C ALA A 206 -2.45 -3.94 -12.75
N PHE A 207 -2.96 -4.27 -11.56
CA PHE A 207 -2.41 -3.77 -10.29
C PHE A 207 -0.95 -4.15 -10.12
N ASP A 208 -0.61 -5.38 -10.49
CA ASP A 208 0.74 -5.91 -10.39
C ASP A 208 1.74 -5.13 -11.22
N ALA A 209 1.41 -4.91 -12.50
CA ALA A 209 2.25 -4.15 -13.43
C ALA A 209 2.45 -2.71 -12.96
N GLN A 210 1.42 -2.09 -12.37
CA GLN A 210 1.51 -0.73 -11.83
C GLN A 210 2.42 -0.67 -10.59
N LEU A 211 2.24 -1.59 -9.65
CA LEU A 211 3.04 -1.69 -8.43
C LEU A 211 4.51 -1.98 -8.74
N ALA A 212 4.77 -2.95 -9.62
CA ALA A 212 6.12 -3.30 -10.05
C ALA A 212 6.85 -2.10 -10.68
N ARG A 213 6.17 -1.37 -11.57
CA ARG A 213 6.73 -0.20 -12.26
C ARG A 213 7.03 0.95 -11.29
N ILE A 214 6.08 1.28 -10.42
CA ILE A 214 6.18 2.48 -9.59
C ILE A 214 7.03 2.24 -8.33
N LEU A 215 6.92 1.08 -7.68
CA LEU A 215 7.74 0.77 -6.52
C LEU A 215 9.15 0.29 -6.90
N GLY A 216 9.38 -0.05 -8.18
CA GLY A 216 10.68 -0.53 -8.66
C GLY A 216 11.03 -1.93 -8.16
N ASP A 217 10.00 -2.74 -7.89
CA ASP A 217 10.11 -4.09 -7.36
C ASP A 217 9.49 -5.05 -8.39
N PRO A 218 10.23 -5.43 -9.45
CA PRO A 218 9.70 -6.26 -10.52
C PRO A 218 9.38 -7.67 -10.02
N ARG A 219 8.34 -8.27 -10.62
CA ARG A 219 7.98 -9.66 -10.35
C ARG A 219 9.16 -10.58 -10.66
N LYS A 220 9.56 -11.42 -9.70
CA LYS A 220 10.58 -12.43 -9.93
C LYS A 220 10.02 -13.52 -10.86
N PRO A 221 10.76 -13.94 -11.90
CA PRO A 221 10.33 -15.06 -12.73
C PRO A 221 10.27 -16.32 -11.87
N ARG A 222 9.14 -17.01 -11.91
CA ARG A 222 8.95 -18.23 -11.11
C ARG A 222 9.58 -19.41 -11.84
N VAL A 223 10.53 -20.08 -11.19
CA VAL A 223 10.98 -21.42 -11.62
C VAL A 223 9.87 -22.39 -11.27
N GLU A 224 9.36 -23.11 -12.27
CA GLU A 224 8.24 -24.04 -12.14
C GLU A 224 8.40 -24.97 -10.93
N ARG A 225 7.56 -24.78 -9.91
CA ARG A 225 7.27 -25.82 -8.92
C ARG A 225 5.82 -26.23 -9.12
N ARG A 226 5.63 -27.31 -9.88
CA ARG A 226 4.40 -28.10 -9.79
C ARG A 226 4.39 -28.77 -8.43
N VAL A 227 3.55 -28.28 -7.52
CA VAL A 227 2.88 -29.14 -6.53
C VAL A 227 1.53 -28.48 -6.20
N LEU A 228 0.52 -28.78 -7.02
CA LEU A 228 -0.83 -28.89 -6.47
C LEU A 228 -0.87 -30.22 -5.69
N SER A 229 -1.60 -30.23 -4.58
CA SER A 229 -1.67 -31.32 -3.59
C SER A 229 -0.52 -31.37 -2.58
N ARG A 230 -0.68 -30.61 -1.50
CA ARG A 230 -0.46 -31.21 -0.18
C ARG A 230 -1.86 -31.47 0.36
N VAL A 231 -2.27 -32.74 0.43
CA VAL A 231 -3.40 -33.13 1.30
C VAL A 231 -2.97 -32.76 2.71
N LYS A 232 -3.38 -31.58 3.16
CA LYS A 232 -3.10 -31.10 4.51
C LYS A 232 -4.06 -31.81 5.46
N ASN A 233 -3.53 -32.29 6.58
CA ASN A 233 -4.36 -32.96 7.57
C ASN A 233 -5.37 -31.96 8.16
N SER A 234 -6.54 -32.43 8.60
CA SER A 234 -7.63 -31.57 9.12
C SER A 234 -7.15 -30.56 10.18
N LEU A 235 -6.18 -30.94 11.01
CA LEU A 235 -5.59 -30.09 12.04
C LEU A 235 -4.70 -28.97 11.47
N GLU A 236 -3.96 -29.22 10.39
CA GLU A 236 -3.13 -28.20 9.74
C GLU A 236 -4.01 -27.15 9.07
N LEU A 237 -5.07 -27.59 8.38
CA LEU A 237 -6.08 -26.68 7.80
C LEU A 237 -6.74 -25.82 8.86
N GLU A 238 -7.07 -26.39 10.02
CA GLU A 238 -7.70 -25.66 11.12
C GLU A 238 -6.73 -24.66 11.78
N MET A 239 -5.47 -25.03 11.96
CA MET A 239 -4.43 -24.14 12.47
C MET A 239 -4.12 -22.99 11.50
N GLU A 240 -3.96 -23.28 10.20
CA GLU A 240 -3.75 -22.27 9.17
C GLU A 240 -4.96 -21.35 9.03
N ARG A 241 -6.18 -21.87 9.11
CA ARG A 241 -7.41 -21.06 9.16
C ARG A 241 -7.42 -20.12 10.36
N LEU A 242 -7.04 -20.59 11.55
CA LEU A 242 -6.97 -19.75 12.74
C LEU A 242 -5.91 -18.65 12.59
N LEU A 243 -4.78 -18.93 11.94
CA LEU A 243 -3.73 -17.94 11.67
C LEU A 243 -4.17 -16.92 10.59
N ALA A 244 -4.77 -17.38 9.49
CA ALA A 244 -5.29 -16.52 8.43
C ALA A 244 -6.46 -15.64 8.92
N LYS A 245 -7.32 -16.18 9.79
CA LYS A 245 -8.43 -15.46 10.43
C LYS A 245 -7.93 -14.41 11.43
N LYS A 246 -6.82 -14.67 12.13
CA LYS A 246 -6.19 -13.72 13.06
C LYS A 246 -5.48 -12.56 12.37
N GLN A 247 -5.13 -12.66 11.09
CA GLN A 247 -4.42 -11.58 10.41
C GLN A 247 -5.37 -10.41 10.10
N PRO A 248 -5.13 -9.21 10.66
CA PRO A 248 -6.03 -8.08 10.49
C PRO A 248 -6.09 -7.66 9.03
N VAL A 249 -7.31 -7.37 8.54
CA VAL A 249 -7.54 -6.85 7.17
C VAL A 249 -6.82 -5.51 6.96
N PHE A 250 -6.66 -4.75 8.05
CA PHE A 250 -6.07 -3.40 8.06
C PHE A 250 -4.64 -3.38 8.61
N ALA A 251 -3.88 -4.46 8.43
CA ALA A 251 -2.45 -4.46 8.74
C ALA A 251 -1.72 -3.40 7.90
N ALA A 252 -0.63 -2.83 8.43
CA ALA A 252 0.21 -1.91 7.67
C ALA A 252 0.75 -2.60 6.42
N VAL A 253 0.41 -2.06 5.24
CA VAL A 253 0.88 -2.58 3.95
C VAL A 253 2.36 -2.27 3.79
N PRO A 254 3.24 -3.26 3.54
CA PRO A 254 4.65 -3.00 3.33
C PRO A 254 4.88 -2.22 2.02
N PHE A 255 5.92 -1.38 1.99
CA PHE A 255 6.32 -0.61 0.80
C PHE A 255 7.03 -1.49 -0.25
N ASN A 256 6.36 -2.54 -0.71
CA ASN A 256 6.84 -3.43 -1.76
C ASN A 256 5.67 -3.96 -2.60
N ARG A 257 6.00 -4.54 -3.77
CA ARG A 257 4.99 -5.07 -4.70
C ARG A 257 4.25 -6.25 -4.07
N ASN A 258 4.98 -7.25 -3.58
CA ASN A 258 4.42 -8.52 -3.10
C ASN A 258 3.34 -8.30 -2.01
N GLY A 259 3.65 -7.57 -0.95
CA GLY A 259 2.71 -7.32 0.14
C GLY A 259 1.54 -6.42 -0.24
N SER A 260 1.70 -5.53 -1.23
CA SER A 260 0.59 -4.74 -1.77
C SER A 260 -0.40 -5.62 -2.55
N VAL A 261 0.09 -6.49 -3.43
CA VAL A 261 -0.75 -7.44 -4.19
C VAL A 261 -1.43 -8.43 -3.24
N LEU A 262 -0.69 -8.95 -2.26
CA LEU A 262 -1.23 -9.81 -1.21
C LEU A 262 -2.37 -9.12 -0.44
N GLY A 263 -2.18 -7.85 -0.06
CA GLY A 263 -3.20 -7.07 0.64
C GLY A 263 -4.48 -6.92 -0.18
N ILE A 264 -4.35 -6.60 -1.47
CA ILE A 264 -5.47 -6.48 -2.42
C ILE A 264 -6.24 -7.80 -2.50
N LEU A 265 -5.52 -8.91 -2.73
CA LEU A 265 -6.12 -10.25 -2.84
C LEU A 265 -6.78 -10.70 -1.54
N ARG A 266 -6.17 -10.41 -0.38
CA ARG A 266 -6.73 -10.74 0.94
C ARG A 266 -8.07 -10.07 1.20
N ILE A 267 -8.19 -8.78 0.89
CA ILE A 267 -9.45 -8.05 1.02
C ILE A 267 -10.50 -8.69 0.12
N ALA A 268 -10.15 -8.97 -1.14
CA ALA A 268 -11.07 -9.54 -2.12
C ALA A 268 -11.55 -10.95 -1.76
N TYR A 269 -10.64 -11.82 -1.30
CA TYR A 269 -10.97 -13.20 -0.94
C TYR A 269 -11.74 -13.29 0.37
N LYS A 270 -11.45 -12.44 1.35
CA LYS A 270 -12.28 -12.33 2.55
C LYS A 270 -13.70 -11.87 2.19
N ALA A 271 -13.85 -10.90 1.30
CA ALA A 271 -15.16 -10.48 0.81
C ALA A 271 -15.89 -11.60 0.05
N LEU A 272 -15.19 -12.36 -0.80
CA LEU A 272 -15.73 -13.55 -1.48
C LEU A 272 -16.29 -14.56 -0.47
N CYS A 273 -15.57 -14.84 0.63
CA CYS A 273 -16.07 -15.73 1.68
C CYS A 273 -17.41 -15.24 2.26
N GLU A 274 -17.54 -13.94 2.53
CA GLU A 274 -18.80 -13.38 3.06
C GLU A 274 -19.93 -13.45 2.03
N TYR A 275 -19.68 -13.11 0.76
CA TYR A 275 -20.70 -13.23 -0.29
C TYR A 275 -21.18 -14.67 -0.47
N VAL A 276 -20.26 -15.64 -0.38
CA VAL A 276 -20.61 -17.07 -0.43
C VAL A 276 -21.44 -17.49 0.79
N ARG A 277 -21.20 -16.93 1.98
CA ARG A 277 -22.00 -17.26 3.19
C ARG A 277 -23.47 -16.87 3.08
N GLU A 278 -23.77 -15.84 2.30
CA GLU A 278 -25.13 -15.32 2.14
C GLU A 278 -26.00 -16.16 1.19
N GLU A 279 -25.39 -16.98 0.34
CA GLU A 279 -26.10 -17.78 -0.67
C GLU A 279 -26.45 -19.20 -0.19
N THR A 280 -27.26 -19.92 -0.97
CA THR A 280 -27.57 -21.35 -0.78
C THR A 280 -27.25 -22.11 -2.06
N PHE A 281 -26.56 -23.24 -1.93
CA PHE A 281 -25.98 -23.95 -3.07
C PHE A 281 -26.64 -25.32 -3.29
N GLY A 282 -26.80 -25.69 -4.56
CA GLY A 282 -26.95 -27.09 -4.96
C GLY A 282 -25.58 -27.71 -5.24
N LYS A 283 -25.54 -29.03 -5.48
CA LYS A 283 -24.33 -29.79 -5.80
C LYS A 283 -23.43 -29.08 -6.83
N TYR A 284 -23.98 -28.74 -8.00
CA TYR A 284 -23.19 -28.13 -9.06
C TYR A 284 -22.81 -26.66 -8.79
N GLY A 285 -23.55 -25.97 -7.91
CA GLY A 285 -23.16 -24.66 -7.42
C GLY A 285 -21.93 -24.71 -6.53
N LEU A 286 -21.88 -25.67 -5.60
CA LEU A 286 -20.70 -25.94 -4.78
C LEU A 286 -19.48 -26.29 -5.65
N GLN A 287 -19.66 -27.20 -6.61
CA GLN A 287 -18.58 -27.61 -7.51
C GLN A 287 -18.07 -26.44 -8.37
N GLN A 288 -18.94 -25.52 -8.79
CA GLN A 288 -18.50 -24.33 -9.52
C GLN A 288 -17.64 -23.41 -8.65
N ILE A 289 -18.02 -23.18 -7.38
CA ILE A 289 -17.19 -22.42 -6.42
C ILE A 289 -15.84 -23.10 -6.22
N GLN A 290 -15.82 -24.43 -6.09
CA GLN A 290 -14.58 -25.21 -5.99
C GLN A 290 -13.65 -24.99 -7.20
N VAL A 291 -14.18 -25.10 -8.43
CA VAL A 291 -13.42 -24.90 -9.67
C VAL A 291 -12.89 -23.47 -9.78
N ASP A 292 -13.72 -22.48 -9.45
CA ASP A 292 -13.30 -21.07 -9.50
C ASP A 292 -12.21 -20.75 -8.49
N CYS A 293 -12.35 -21.21 -7.25
CA CYS A 293 -11.34 -21.04 -6.20
C CYS A 293 -10.02 -21.73 -6.59
N ALA A 294 -10.07 -22.94 -7.14
CA ALA A 294 -8.87 -23.64 -7.60
C ALA A 294 -8.15 -22.87 -8.73
N PHE A 295 -8.90 -22.34 -9.70
CA PHE A 295 -8.34 -21.53 -10.78
C PHE A 295 -7.71 -20.22 -10.28
N LEU A 296 -8.40 -19.52 -9.35
CA LEU A 296 -7.84 -18.34 -8.69
C LEU A 296 -6.55 -18.67 -7.94
N ALA A 297 -6.52 -19.76 -7.16
CA ALA A 297 -5.33 -20.19 -6.42
C ALA A 297 -4.15 -20.48 -7.37
N ASP A 298 -4.40 -21.19 -8.47
CA ASP A 298 -3.36 -21.53 -9.44
C ASP A 298 -2.75 -20.30 -10.11
N VAL A 299 -3.56 -19.34 -10.55
CA VAL A 299 -3.05 -18.16 -11.26
C VAL A 299 -2.51 -17.11 -10.30
N THR A 300 -3.14 -16.87 -9.14
CA THR A 300 -2.67 -15.85 -8.18
C THR A 300 -1.35 -16.17 -7.51
N ARG A 301 -1.03 -17.46 -7.44
CA ARG A 301 0.29 -17.95 -7.06
C ARG A 301 1.40 -17.24 -7.81
N ASP A 302 1.26 -16.92 -9.09
CA ASP A 302 2.31 -16.26 -9.88
C ASP A 302 2.55 -14.80 -9.50
N PHE A 303 1.72 -14.23 -8.62
CA PHE A 303 1.78 -12.83 -8.23
C PHE A 303 2.37 -12.61 -6.84
N VAL A 304 2.46 -13.64 -6.00
CA VAL A 304 2.91 -13.50 -4.60
C VAL A 304 3.97 -14.54 -4.24
N ASP A 305 4.69 -14.29 -3.15
CA ASP A 305 5.67 -15.24 -2.62
C ASP A 305 5.00 -16.53 -2.12
N THR A 306 5.76 -17.63 -2.00
CA THR A 306 5.20 -18.96 -1.71
C THR A 306 4.45 -19.03 -0.37
N GLU A 307 4.97 -18.38 0.67
CA GLU A 307 4.34 -18.34 1.99
C GLU A 307 3.02 -17.56 1.96
N ASP A 308 3.01 -16.44 1.23
CA ASP A 308 1.84 -15.59 1.05
C ASP A 308 0.77 -16.26 0.18
N ALA A 309 1.17 -17.04 -0.83
CA ALA A 309 0.26 -17.87 -1.61
C ALA A 309 -0.48 -18.88 -0.73
N ALA A 310 0.20 -19.54 0.20
CA ALA A 310 -0.45 -20.50 1.10
C ALA A 310 -1.51 -19.82 1.99
N ALA A 311 -1.26 -18.58 2.42
CA ALA A 311 -2.24 -17.80 3.16
C ALA A 311 -3.47 -17.44 2.30
N LEU A 312 -3.29 -17.14 1.01
CA LEU A 312 -4.40 -16.92 0.08
C LEU A 312 -5.17 -18.20 -0.23
N ASP A 313 -4.47 -19.32 -0.42
CA ASP A 313 -5.07 -20.64 -0.64
C ASP A 313 -6.01 -20.99 0.52
N SER A 314 -5.58 -20.75 1.78
CA SER A 314 -6.42 -21.00 2.95
C SER A 314 -7.73 -20.19 2.97
N LEU A 315 -7.73 -18.97 2.42
CA LEU A 315 -8.93 -18.14 2.30
C LEU A 315 -9.88 -18.68 1.23
N LEU A 316 -9.34 -19.15 0.11
CA LEU A 316 -10.12 -19.80 -0.95
C LEU A 316 -10.70 -21.14 -0.49
N ASP A 317 -9.95 -21.93 0.28
CA ASP A 317 -10.43 -23.16 0.92
C ASP A 317 -11.56 -22.88 1.91
N GLU A 318 -11.49 -21.78 2.66
CA GLU A 318 -12.57 -21.31 3.53
C GLU A 318 -13.81 -20.91 2.71
N ALA A 319 -13.65 -20.29 1.54
CA ALA A 319 -14.78 -19.99 0.65
C ALA A 319 -15.47 -21.28 0.15
N VAL A 320 -14.70 -22.29 -0.27
CA VAL A 320 -15.26 -23.60 -0.67
C VAL A 320 -15.94 -24.30 0.51
N THR A 321 -15.32 -24.24 1.70
CA THR A 321 -15.89 -24.83 2.92
C THR A 321 -17.18 -24.12 3.33
N SER A 322 -17.22 -22.79 3.19
CA SER A 322 -18.41 -21.99 3.39
C SER A 322 -19.53 -22.39 2.44
N ALA A 323 -19.24 -22.51 1.13
CA ALA A 323 -20.19 -22.99 0.13
C ALA A 323 -20.70 -24.40 0.47
N SER A 324 -19.82 -25.30 0.93
CA SER A 324 -20.19 -26.67 1.31
C SER A 324 -21.15 -26.70 2.50
N ARG A 325 -20.95 -25.83 3.50
CA ARG A 325 -21.86 -25.70 4.65
C ARG A 325 -23.21 -25.11 4.27
N ARG A 326 -23.25 -24.31 3.20
CA ARG A 326 -24.46 -23.69 2.64
C ARG A 326 -25.11 -24.53 1.53
N CYS A 327 -24.59 -25.73 1.27
CA CYS A 327 -25.07 -26.61 0.21
C CYS A 327 -26.09 -27.62 0.75
N VAL A 328 -27.19 -27.83 0.01
CA VAL A 328 -28.26 -28.77 0.40
C VAL A 328 -27.79 -30.23 0.31
N ASP A 329 -26.99 -30.55 -0.71
CA ASP A 329 -26.38 -31.88 -0.92
C ASP A 329 -24.89 -31.70 -1.27
N PRO A 330 -24.00 -31.59 -0.26
CA PRO A 330 -22.61 -31.23 -0.47
C PRO A 330 -21.82 -32.40 -1.07
N VAL A 331 -21.58 -32.33 -2.39
CA VAL A 331 -20.69 -33.25 -3.10
C VAL A 331 -19.63 -32.47 -3.87
N LEU A 332 -18.39 -32.55 -3.41
CA LEU A 332 -17.25 -31.96 -4.11
C LEU A 332 -16.95 -32.71 -5.41
N MET A 333 -16.40 -31.98 -6.38
CA MET A 333 -15.85 -32.54 -7.60
C MET A 333 -14.49 -33.18 -7.32
N GLU A 334 -14.20 -34.29 -8.00
CA GLU A 334 -12.89 -34.96 -7.90
C GLU A 334 -11.76 -34.00 -8.27
N ALA A 335 -10.68 -34.01 -7.48
CA ALA A 335 -9.55 -33.10 -7.65
C ALA A 335 -8.95 -33.15 -9.06
N VAL A 336 -8.83 -34.35 -9.66
CA VAL A 336 -8.29 -34.55 -11.01
C VAL A 336 -9.15 -33.83 -12.07
N ILE A 337 -10.47 -33.85 -11.92
CA ILE A 337 -11.39 -33.14 -12.82
C ILE A 337 -11.18 -31.62 -12.66
N VAL A 338 -11.14 -31.13 -11.42
CA VAL A 338 -10.91 -29.70 -11.14
C VAL A 338 -9.58 -29.22 -11.74
N GLU A 339 -8.51 -29.99 -11.56
CA GLU A 339 -7.19 -29.70 -12.13
C GLU A 339 -7.25 -29.64 -13.66
N THR A 340 -7.90 -30.62 -14.29
CA THR A 340 -8.05 -30.66 -15.76
C THR A 340 -8.78 -29.42 -16.27
N LEU A 341 -9.90 -29.03 -15.64
CA LEU A 341 -10.66 -27.84 -16.03
C LEU A 341 -9.85 -26.55 -15.87
N CYS A 342 -9.04 -26.45 -14.82
CA CYS A 342 -8.17 -25.30 -14.58
C CYS A 342 -7.04 -25.24 -15.62
N GLU A 343 -6.40 -26.37 -15.94
CA GLU A 343 -5.34 -26.44 -16.94
C GLU A 343 -5.85 -26.09 -18.34
N GLU A 344 -6.99 -26.64 -18.74
CA GLU A 344 -7.63 -26.30 -20.02
C GLU A 344 -7.95 -24.81 -20.11
N LYS A 345 -8.49 -24.24 -19.02
CA LYS A 345 -8.76 -22.81 -18.96
C LYS A 345 -7.50 -21.97 -19.07
N LYS A 346 -6.43 -22.36 -18.36
CA LYS A 346 -5.15 -21.67 -18.33
C LYS A 346 -4.49 -21.62 -19.72
N LYS A 347 -4.60 -22.69 -20.52
CA LYS A 347 -4.08 -22.71 -21.91
C LYS A 347 -4.69 -21.63 -22.80
N GLY A 348 -5.98 -21.32 -22.60
CA GLY A 348 -6.69 -20.27 -23.35
C GLY A 348 -6.61 -18.87 -22.73
N PHE A 349 -6.13 -18.76 -21.49
CA PHE A 349 -6.12 -17.50 -20.75
C PHE A 349 -4.88 -16.67 -21.07
N LYS A 350 -5.09 -15.43 -21.51
CA LYS A 350 -4.05 -14.44 -21.75
C LYS A 350 -4.37 -13.15 -21.02
N PHE A 351 -3.33 -12.51 -20.48
CA PHE A 351 -3.43 -11.20 -19.83
C PHE A 351 -3.46 -10.02 -20.82
N GLU A 352 -3.21 -10.29 -22.12
CA GLU A 352 -3.33 -9.32 -23.21
C GLU A 352 -4.76 -8.81 -23.41
#